data_AF-A0A538AZB9-F1
#
_entry.id   AF-A0A538AZB9-F1
#
_cell.length_a   1.000
_cell.length_b   1.000
_cell.length_c   1.000
_cell.angle_alpha   90.00
_cell.angle_beta   90.00
_cell.angle_gamma   90.00
#
_symmetry.space_group_name_H-M   'P 1'
#
loop_
_entity.id
_entity.type
_entity.pdbx_description
1 polymer ?
#
loop_
_entity_poly.entity_id
_entity_poly.type
_entity_poly.pdbx_seq_one_letter_code
_entity_poly.pdbx_strand_id
1 'polypeptide(L)'
;MREMERVGRRTVVVMTPSGFVPQPPTESEPWQEHRSGFEADELKALGFQVQGIGGWARLRGDYGAFRGGVLGQLAAALSDTYVRRAPHRAFHLLAVKSTIDP
;
A
#
# COMPACT_ATOMS: atom_id res chain seq x y z
N MET A 1 -6.45 7.10 -11.22
CA MET A 1 -5.94 8.32 -10.54
C MET A 1 -6.67 9.58 -10.97
N ARG A 2 -6.74 9.92 -12.27
CA ARG A 2 -7.46 11.12 -12.76
C ARG A 2 -8.90 11.27 -12.25
N GLU A 3 -9.68 10.19 -12.23
CA GLU A 3 -11.06 10.26 -11.71
C GLU A 3 -11.11 10.61 -10.22
N MET A 4 -10.19 10.07 -9.41
CA MET A 4 -10.10 10.40 -7.98
C MET A 4 -9.73 11.88 -7.79
N GLU A 5 -8.87 12.43 -8.64
CA GLU A 5 -8.53 13.86 -8.64
C GLU A 5 -9.70 14.73 -9.12
N ARG A 6 -10.46 14.28 -10.13
CA ARG A 6 -11.63 14.99 -10.67
C ARG A 6 -12.77 15.10 -9.66
N VAL A 7 -13.03 14.04 -8.89
CA VAL A 7 -14.11 14.04 -7.88
C VAL A 7 -13.63 14.48 -6.50
N GLY A 8 -12.31 14.45 -6.26
CA GLY A 8 -11.69 14.90 -5.03
C GLY A 8 -11.72 16.42 -4.92
N ARG A 9 -12.07 16.94 -3.74
CA ARG A 9 -12.19 18.40 -3.54
C ARG A 9 -10.91 19.05 -2.99
N ARG A 10 -10.12 18.33 -2.19
CA ARG A 10 -9.00 18.92 -1.42
C ARG A 10 -7.79 17.98 -1.31
N THR A 11 -8.05 16.70 -1.11
CA THR A 11 -7.01 15.70 -0.92
C THR A 11 -7.47 14.39 -1.51
N VAL A 12 -6.56 13.71 -2.20
CA VAL A 12 -6.70 12.31 -2.57
C VAL A 12 -5.78 11.49 -1.66
N VAL A 13 -6.35 10.53 -0.94
CA VAL A 13 -5.61 9.59 -0.10
C VAL A 13 -5.79 8.19 -0.68
N VAL A 14 -4.68 7.52 -0.96
CA VAL A 14 -4.66 6.14 -1.45
C VAL A 14 -3.87 5.29 -0.46
N MET A 15 -4.49 4.23 0.04
CA MET A 15 -3.81 3.16 0.76
C MET A 15 -3.87 1.90 -0.08
N THR A 16 -2.72 1.32 -0.37
CA THR A 16 -2.59 0.17 -1.29
C THR A 16 -1.38 -0.68 -0.90
N PRO A 17 -1.29 -1.97 -1.26
CA PRO A 17 -0.04 -2.71 -1.12
C PRO A 17 1.13 -2.02 -1.83
N SER A 18 2.35 -2.24 -1.35
CA SER A 18 3.56 -1.81 -2.05
C SER A 18 3.89 -2.81 -3.16
N GLY A 19 3.73 -2.38 -4.41
CA GLY A 19 3.87 -3.23 -5.57
C GLY A 19 2.67 -4.18 -5.76
N PHE A 20 2.89 -5.24 -6.55
CA PHE A 20 1.88 -6.24 -6.82
C PHE A 20 1.86 -7.33 -5.75
N VAL A 21 0.71 -7.56 -5.13
CA VAL A 21 0.47 -8.69 -4.23
C VAL A 21 -0.51 -9.65 -4.92
N PRO A 22 -0.05 -10.83 -5.38
CA PRO A 22 -0.91 -11.82 -6.00
C PRO A 22 -2.02 -12.24 -5.03
N GLN A 23 -3.26 -12.20 -5.52
CA GLN A 23 -4.41 -12.75 -4.82
C GLN A 23 -5.20 -13.55 -5.85
N PRO A 24 -5.20 -14.89 -5.77
CA PRO A 24 -5.97 -15.71 -6.69
C PRO A 24 -7.47 -15.54 -6.43
N PRO A 25 -8.31 -15.79 -7.45
CA PRO A 25 -9.76 -15.83 -7.26
C PRO A 25 -10.16 -16.93 -6.28
N THR A 26 -11.27 -16.75 -5.56
CA THR A 26 -11.91 -17.82 -4.80
C THR A 26 -13.18 -18.27 -5.51
N GLU A 27 -13.72 -19.43 -5.16
CA GLU A 27 -14.98 -19.92 -5.74
C GLU A 27 -16.15 -18.96 -5.49
N SER A 28 -16.17 -18.29 -4.34
CA SER A 28 -17.20 -17.30 -3.99
C SER A 28 -16.94 -15.92 -4.60
N GLU A 29 -15.68 -15.57 -4.86
CA GLU A 29 -15.27 -14.24 -5.34
C GLU A 29 -14.32 -14.34 -6.56
N PRO A 30 -14.81 -14.85 -7.70
CA PRO A 30 -13.97 -15.13 -8.87
C PRO A 30 -13.40 -13.87 -9.53
N TRP A 31 -13.99 -12.70 -9.27
CA TRP A 31 -13.57 -11.42 -9.83
C TRP A 31 -12.63 -10.63 -8.93
N GLN A 32 -12.30 -11.14 -7.74
CA GLN A 32 -11.43 -10.47 -6.77
C GLN A 32 -9.93 -10.73 -7.03
N GLU A 33 -9.60 -11.39 -8.14
CA GLU A 33 -8.23 -11.58 -8.58
C GLU A 33 -7.49 -10.24 -8.69
N HIS A 34 -6.34 -10.13 -8.04
CA HIS A 34 -5.49 -8.95 -8.20
C HIS A 34 -4.81 -8.99 -9.57
N ARG A 35 -5.03 -7.95 -10.37
CA ARG A 35 -4.47 -7.82 -11.73
C ARG A 35 -3.44 -6.71 -11.90
N SER A 36 -3.28 -5.88 -10.87
CA SER A 36 -2.35 -4.74 -10.89
C SER A 36 -1.94 -4.39 -9.47
N GLY A 37 -0.85 -3.65 -9.34
CA GLY A 37 -0.36 -3.07 -8.10
C GLY A 37 0.10 -1.64 -8.34
N PHE A 38 0.47 -0.95 -7.26
CA PHE A 38 1.06 0.39 -7.36
C PHE A 38 2.45 0.36 -6.74
N GLU A 39 3.44 0.83 -7.50
CA GLU A 39 4.78 1.05 -6.97
C GLU A 39 4.89 2.42 -6.31
N ALA A 40 5.72 2.52 -5.28
CA ALA A 40 5.93 3.78 -4.57
C ALA A 40 6.41 4.90 -5.49
N ASP A 41 7.26 4.57 -6.46
CA ASP A 41 7.84 5.56 -7.38
C ASP A 41 6.84 5.98 -8.47
N GLU A 42 5.91 5.11 -8.88
CA GLU A 42 4.79 5.49 -9.75
C GLU A 42 3.87 6.51 -9.06
N LEU A 43 3.52 6.26 -7.80
CA LEU A 43 2.70 7.18 -7.03
C LEU A 43 3.40 8.53 -6.80
N LYS A 44 4.70 8.53 -6.51
CA LYS A 44 5.51 9.76 -6.42
C LYS A 44 5.54 10.52 -7.74
N ALA A 45 5.72 9.84 -8.87
CA ALA A 45 5.73 10.45 -10.20
C ALA A 45 4.39 11.12 -10.54
N LEU A 46 3.29 10.64 -9.95
CA LEU A 46 1.96 11.27 -10.05
C LEU A 46 1.74 12.44 -9.07
N GLY A 47 2.76 12.80 -8.27
CA GLY A 47 2.73 13.94 -7.34
C GLY A 47 2.20 13.60 -5.94
N PHE A 48 2.10 12.31 -5.59
CA PHE A 48 1.75 11.92 -4.22
C PHE A 48 2.97 11.99 -3.31
N GLN A 49 2.76 12.44 -2.08
CA GLN A 49 3.65 12.16 -0.96
C GLN A 49 3.40 10.72 -0.51
N VAL A 50 4.43 9.89 -0.54
CA VAL A 50 4.31 8.44 -0.28
C VAL A 50 5.11 8.05 0.95
N GLN A 51 4.44 7.41 1.91
CA GLN A 51 5.05 6.79 3.08
C GLN A 51 4.78 5.29 3.08
N GLY A 52 5.76 4.50 3.53
CA GLY A 52 5.54 3.10 3.81
C GLY A 52 4.83 2.89 5.15
N ILE A 53 3.89 1.96 5.22
CA ILE A 53 3.20 1.57 6.46
C ILE A 53 3.02 0.05 6.54
N GLY A 54 2.70 -0.44 7.74
CA GLY A 54 2.34 -1.85 7.95
C GLY A 54 3.55 -2.79 8.11
N GLY A 55 4.71 -2.21 8.38
CA GLY A 55 5.97 -2.92 8.59
C GLY A 55 6.61 -3.47 7.31
N TRP A 56 7.73 -4.18 7.51
CA TRP A 56 8.50 -4.77 6.41
C TRP A 56 7.70 -5.86 5.70
N ALA A 57 7.52 -5.71 4.38
CA ALA A 57 6.74 -6.62 3.53
C ALA A 57 7.17 -8.10 3.65
N ARG A 58 8.46 -8.36 3.91
CA ARG A 58 8.97 -9.73 4.05
C ARG A 58 8.44 -10.49 5.26
N LEU A 59 7.84 -9.79 6.22
CA LEU A 59 7.17 -10.38 7.39
C LEU A 59 5.72 -10.79 7.08
N ARG A 60 5.25 -10.56 5.85
CA ARG A 60 3.91 -10.91 5.39
C ARG A 60 3.98 -12.11 4.44
N GLY A 61 2.93 -12.92 4.47
CA GLY A 61 2.67 -14.01 3.55
C GLY A 61 1.36 -13.79 2.79
N ASP A 62 0.76 -14.89 2.34
CA ASP A 62 -0.46 -14.88 1.55
C ASP A 62 -1.59 -14.15 2.29
N TYR A 63 -2.42 -13.43 1.52
CA TYR A 63 -3.50 -12.58 2.05
C TYR A 63 -3.04 -11.57 3.12
N GLY A 64 -1.74 -11.27 3.20
CA GLY A 64 -1.15 -10.37 4.19
C GLY A 64 -1.02 -10.96 5.60
N ALA A 65 -1.12 -12.28 5.77
CA ALA A 65 -0.90 -12.92 7.06
C ALA A 65 0.53 -12.65 7.58
N PHE A 66 0.71 -12.47 8.89
CA PHE A 66 2.05 -12.33 9.48
C PHE A 66 2.77 -13.66 9.55
N ARG A 67 3.98 -13.72 8.99
CA ARG A 67 4.88 -14.88 9.12
C ARG A 67 5.31 -15.01 10.57
N GLY A 68 5.13 -16.19 11.17
CA GLY A 68 5.43 -16.40 12.59
C GLY A 68 4.41 -15.82 13.56
N GLY A 69 3.20 -15.47 13.08
CA GLY A 69 2.08 -15.04 13.92
C GLY A 69 2.39 -13.77 14.72
N VAL A 70 2.18 -13.80 16.03
CA VAL A 70 2.36 -12.65 16.95
C VAL A 70 3.79 -12.11 16.92
N LEU A 71 4.80 -12.97 16.79
CA LEU A 71 6.20 -12.53 16.70
C LEU A 71 6.45 -11.74 15.41
N GLY A 72 5.88 -12.20 14.29
CA GLY A 72 5.91 -11.48 13.02
C GLY A 72 5.18 -10.14 13.08
N GLN A 73 4.05 -10.10 13.77
CA GLN A 73 3.28 -8.87 14.00
C GLN A 73 4.09 -7.84 14.81
N LEU A 74 4.74 -8.27 15.88
CA LEU A 74 5.61 -7.41 16.69
C LEU A 74 6.80 -6.91 15.86
N ALA A 75 7.47 -7.80 15.13
CA ALA A 75 8.57 -7.42 14.25
C ALA A 75 8.13 -6.41 13.18
N ALA A 76 6.92 -6.57 12.62
CA ALA A 76 6.36 -5.64 11.66
C ALA A 76 6.13 -4.27 12.29
N ALA A 77 5.54 -4.22 13.49
CA ALA A 77 5.34 -2.97 14.23
C ALA A 77 6.67 -2.25 14.52
N LEU A 78 7.70 -2.97 14.97
CA LEU A 78 9.03 -2.41 15.22
C LEU A 78 9.70 -1.88 13.94
N SER A 79 9.41 -2.50 12.79
CA SER A 79 9.93 -2.07 11.50
C SER A 79 9.16 -0.91 10.86
N ASP A 80 8.03 -0.47 11.42
CA ASP A 80 7.17 0.55 10.80
C ASP A 80 7.90 1.88 10.60
N THR A 81 8.61 2.36 11.62
CA THR A 81 9.43 3.59 11.54
C THR A 81 10.47 3.54 10.43
N TYR A 82 11.04 2.35 10.19
CA TYR A 82 12.01 2.14 9.12
C TYR A 82 11.35 2.21 7.74
N VAL A 83 10.24 1.50 7.54
CA VAL A 83 9.58 1.45 6.22
C VAL A 83 8.91 2.75 5.82
N ARG A 84 8.55 3.61 6.78
CA ARG A 84 8.07 4.99 6.50
C ARG A 84 9.01 5.79 5.60
N ARG A 85 10.32 5.58 5.77
CA ARG A 85 11.37 6.23 4.96
C ARG A 85 11.82 5.39 3.76
N ALA A 86 11.45 4.10 3.73
CA ALA A 86 11.79 3.16 2.67
C ALA A 86 10.51 2.48 2.13
N PRO A 87 9.60 3.21 1.46
CA PRO A 87 8.27 2.72 1.08
C PRO A 87 8.28 1.45 0.21
N HIS A 88 9.32 1.27 -0.63
CA HIS A 88 9.52 0.04 -1.41
C HIS A 88 9.72 -1.24 -0.57
N ARG A 89 9.98 -1.10 0.73
CA ARG A 89 10.10 -2.22 1.69
C ARG A 89 8.85 -2.37 2.56
N ALA A 90 7.93 -1.43 2.53
CA ALA A 90 6.70 -1.50 3.31
C ALA A 90 5.74 -2.53 2.72
N PHE A 91 4.88 -3.11 3.55
CA PHE A 91 3.79 -3.94 3.02
C PHE A 91 2.71 -3.09 2.33
N HIS A 92 2.44 -1.90 2.85
CA HIS A 92 1.49 -0.95 2.28
C HIS A 92 2.14 0.41 2.04
N LEU A 93 1.56 1.14 1.09
CA LEU A 93 1.84 2.53 0.78
C LEU A 93 0.68 3.37 1.27
N LEU A 94 1.00 4.46 1.95
CA LEU A 94 0.10 5.57 2.21
C LEU A 94 0.53 6.72 1.32
N ALA A 95 -0.26 6.99 0.29
CA ALA A 95 -0.01 8.04 -0.68
C ALA A 95 -1.04 9.17 -0.50
N VAL A 96 -0.56 10.39 -0.29
CA VAL A 96 -1.39 11.57 -0.09
C VAL A 96 -1.02 12.64 -1.11
N LYS A 97 -2.02 13.17 -1.82
CA LYS A 97 -1.85 14.31 -2.72
C LYS A 97 -2.87 15.37 -2.36
N SER A 98 -2.39 16.54 -1.96
CA SER A 98 -3.24 17.71 -1.72
C SER A 98 -3.49 18.42 -3.06
N THR A 99 -4.75 18.46 -3.47
CA THR A 99 -5.20 19.35 -4.54
C THR A 99 -5.50 20.68 -3.89
N ILE A 100 -4.46 21.50 -3.72
CA ILE A 100 -4.64 22.91 -3.38
C ILE A 100 -4.94 23.62 -4.70
N ASP A 101 -6.22 23.70 -5.04
CA ASP A 101 -6.74 24.74 -5.93
C ASP A 101 -8.03 25.28 -5.26
N PRO A 102 -8.10 26.59 -4.92
CA PRO A 102 -9.32 27.25 -4.46
C PRO A 102 -10.49 27.13 -5.45
#